data_AF-A0A0J9QYR8-F1
#
_entry.id   AF-A0A0J9QYR8-F1
#
_cell.length_a   1.000
_cell.length_b   1.000
_cell.length_c   1.000
_cell.angle_alpha   90.00
_cell.angle_beta   90.00
_cell.angle_gamma   90.00
#
_symmetry.space_group_name_H-M   'P 1'
#
loop_
_entity.id
_entity.type
_entity.pdbx_description
1 polymer ?
#
loop_
_entity_poly.entity_id
_entity_poly.type
_entity_poly.pdbx_seq_one_letter_code
_entity_poly.pdbx_strand_id
1 'polypeptide(L)'
;MPRGKYASYKGRTRQFTSPEELRQKSEDDYDQVSGSGSDSDDKEAARKAKSSSSIAKDGALQKATRNQKSSSDEVDSSSEEETESRVAKKGVAALIEIDNPNRVPNKGPQKMSAIMLDPAKTGPSRRDREQDKDQSARKRYEKLHVAGKTTEAMADLARLALIRKQREETAARREAEKKAANVVTKKPFAK
;
A
#
# COMPACT_ATOMS: atom_id res chain seq x y z
N MET A 1 -44.37 -19.45 -19.02
CA MET A 1 -42.91 -19.41 -18.70
C MET A 1 -42.65 -18.15 -17.89
N PRO A 2 -42.00 -18.21 -16.72
CA PRO A 2 -41.86 -17.04 -15.85
C PRO A 2 -40.89 -16.04 -16.49
N ARG A 3 -41.38 -14.85 -16.83
CA ARG A 3 -40.57 -13.72 -17.31
C ARG A 3 -40.46 -12.68 -16.21
N GLY A 4 -39.51 -12.91 -15.30
CA GLY A 4 -39.12 -11.91 -14.31
C GLY A 4 -38.30 -10.80 -14.97
N LYS A 5 -38.59 -9.53 -14.63
CA LYS A 5 -37.82 -8.34 -15.08
C LYS A 5 -36.36 -8.33 -14.62
N TYR A 6 -36.03 -9.10 -13.59
CA TYR A 6 -34.70 -9.13 -12.98
C TYR A 6 -34.07 -10.51 -13.12
N ALA A 7 -32.79 -10.54 -13.45
CA ALA A 7 -32.02 -11.77 -13.52
C ALA A 7 -31.94 -12.42 -12.12
N SER A 8 -32.42 -13.66 -11.99
CA SER A 8 -32.25 -14.43 -10.76
C SER A 8 -30.82 -14.95 -10.68
N TYR A 9 -30.07 -14.47 -9.69
CA TYR A 9 -28.69 -14.92 -9.45
C TYR A 9 -28.61 -16.14 -8.51
N LYS A 10 -29.75 -16.64 -8.03
CA LYS A 10 -29.83 -17.81 -7.16
C LYS A 10 -29.53 -19.07 -7.98
N GLY A 11 -28.51 -19.84 -7.57
CA GLY A 11 -28.11 -21.07 -8.26
C GLY A 11 -27.10 -20.90 -9.39
N ARG A 12 -26.67 -19.67 -9.71
CA ARG A 12 -25.58 -19.42 -10.65
C ARG A 12 -24.24 -19.49 -9.92
N THR A 13 -23.24 -20.09 -10.56
CA THR A 13 -21.87 -20.13 -10.03
C THR A 13 -21.36 -18.70 -9.85
N ARG A 14 -20.83 -18.40 -8.65
CA ARG A 14 -20.27 -17.07 -8.35
C ARG A 14 -18.96 -16.94 -9.14
N GLN A 15 -18.95 -16.02 -10.10
CA GLN A 15 -17.74 -15.64 -10.80
C GLN A 15 -17.10 -14.49 -10.03
N PHE A 16 -15.89 -14.72 -9.54
CA PHE A 16 -15.07 -13.66 -8.95
C PHE A 16 -14.29 -12.99 -10.07
N THR A 17 -14.34 -11.66 -10.15
CA THR A 17 -13.48 -10.89 -11.05
C THR A 17 -12.02 -11.17 -10.71
N SER A 18 -11.21 -11.41 -11.73
CA SER A 18 -9.78 -11.67 -11.51
C SER A 18 -9.10 -10.41 -10.93
N PRO A 19 -8.02 -10.55 -10.13
CA PRO A 19 -7.30 -9.39 -9.57
C PRO A 19 -6.77 -8.42 -10.64
N GLU A 20 -6.48 -8.93 -11.83
CA GLU A 20 -6.01 -8.14 -12.98
C GLU A 20 -7.14 -7.29 -13.57
N GLU A 21 -8.32 -7.89 -13.79
CA GLU A 21 -9.51 -7.16 -14.24
C GLU A 21 -9.97 -6.12 -13.20
N LEU A 22 -9.82 -6.43 -11.91
CA LEU A 22 -10.19 -5.49 -10.85
C LEU A 22 -9.31 -4.23 -10.88
N ARG A 23 -8.01 -4.40 -11.15
CA ARG A 23 -7.07 -3.29 -11.32
C ARG A 23 -7.38 -2.48 -12.56
N GLN A 24 -7.57 -3.15 -13.69
CA GLN A 24 -7.90 -2.49 -14.95
C GLN A 24 -9.17 -1.66 -14.82
N LYS A 25 -10.21 -2.23 -14.21
CA LYS A 25 -11.47 -1.51 -13.97
C LYS A 25 -11.30 -0.31 -13.03
N SER A 26 -10.44 -0.43 -12.01
CA SER A 26 -10.13 0.73 -11.16
C SER A 26 -9.39 1.82 -11.93
N GLU A 27 -8.45 1.45 -12.78
CA GLU A 27 -7.67 2.38 -13.62
C GLU A 27 -8.57 3.13 -14.62
N ASP A 28 -9.48 2.40 -15.28
CA ASP A 28 -10.48 2.96 -16.19
C ASP A 28 -11.43 3.91 -15.47
N ASP A 29 -11.89 3.56 -14.26
CA ASP A 29 -12.71 4.44 -13.43
C ASP A 29 -11.92 5.71 -13.07
N TYR A 30 -10.65 5.61 -12.66
CA TYR A 30 -9.78 6.77 -12.35
C TYR A 30 -9.59 7.71 -13.54
N ASP A 31 -9.38 7.18 -14.74
CA ASP A 31 -9.26 7.98 -15.97
C ASP A 31 -10.58 8.67 -16.32
N GLN A 32 -11.72 8.01 -16.06
CA GLN A 32 -13.03 8.60 -16.31
C GLN A 32 -13.36 9.73 -15.31
N VAL A 33 -13.00 9.59 -14.02
CA VAL A 33 -13.19 10.69 -13.04
C VAL A 33 -12.23 11.85 -13.28
N SER A 34 -10.98 11.56 -13.67
CA SER A 34 -9.96 12.59 -13.89
C SER A 34 -10.14 13.32 -15.22
N GLY A 35 -10.69 12.66 -16.25
CA GLY A 35 -11.04 13.24 -17.54
C GLY A 35 -12.30 14.11 -17.52
N SER A 36 -13.25 13.84 -16.61
CA SER A 36 -14.51 14.59 -16.48
C SER A 36 -14.37 15.94 -15.75
N GLY A 37 -13.20 16.26 -15.19
CA GLY A 37 -13.00 17.42 -14.31
C GLY A 37 -12.03 18.48 -14.82
N SER A 38 -11.59 18.42 -16.08
CA SER A 38 -10.53 19.32 -16.60
C SER A 38 -10.84 19.82 -18.00
N ASP A 39 -11.95 20.54 -18.14
CA ASP A 39 -12.16 21.49 -19.24
C ASP A 39 -11.72 22.88 -18.75
N SER A 40 -10.41 23.15 -18.82
CA SER A 40 -9.80 24.49 -18.80
C SER A 40 -8.29 24.36 -19.04
N ASP A 41 -7.89 24.69 -20.26
CA ASP A 41 -6.61 25.32 -20.66
C ASP A 41 -5.41 25.17 -19.72
N ASP A 42 -4.57 24.12 -19.88
CA ASP A 42 -3.12 24.18 -19.59
C ASP A 42 -2.38 22.85 -19.90
N LYS A 43 -2.56 22.30 -21.10
CA LYS A 43 -1.95 21.02 -21.53
C LYS A 43 -0.85 21.16 -22.58
N GLU A 44 -0.08 22.25 -22.58
CA GLU A 44 1.09 22.37 -23.49
C GLU A 44 2.47 22.31 -22.81
N ALA A 45 2.59 22.51 -21.50
CA ALA A 45 3.90 22.58 -20.83
C ALA A 45 4.48 21.24 -20.32
N ALA A 46 3.67 20.19 -20.17
CA ALA A 46 4.09 18.97 -19.45
C ALA A 46 4.67 17.84 -20.33
N ARG A 47 4.80 18.02 -21.65
CA ARG A 47 5.25 16.96 -22.57
C ARG A 47 6.77 16.92 -22.85
N LYS A 48 7.58 17.83 -22.28
CA LYS A 48 9.01 17.95 -22.63
C LYS A 48 10.02 17.40 -21.61
N ALA A 49 9.58 16.76 -20.52
CA ALA A 49 10.46 16.38 -19.42
C ALA A 49 10.55 14.87 -19.10
N LYS A 50 10.05 13.97 -19.97
CA LYS A 50 10.04 12.51 -19.68
C LYS A 50 10.58 11.60 -20.80
N SER A 51 11.32 12.12 -21.78
CA SER A 51 11.85 11.31 -22.90
C SER A 51 13.34 10.92 -22.78
N SER A 52 13.90 10.77 -21.58
CA SER A 52 15.34 10.44 -21.43
C SER A 52 15.68 9.53 -20.25
N SER A 53 15.00 8.40 -20.09
CA SER A 53 15.62 7.25 -19.39
C SER A 53 15.05 5.93 -19.89
N SER A 54 15.49 5.53 -21.08
CA SER A 54 15.41 4.16 -21.55
C SER A 54 16.46 3.32 -20.82
N ILE A 55 16.03 2.52 -19.84
CA ILE A 55 16.78 1.36 -19.38
C ILE A 55 15.94 0.13 -19.71
N ALA A 56 16.47 -0.62 -20.66
CA ALA A 56 15.94 -1.87 -21.14
C ALA A 56 16.32 -3.06 -20.24
N LYS A 57 15.57 -4.14 -20.43
CA LYS A 57 15.90 -5.57 -20.27
C LYS A 57 15.38 -6.33 -19.05
N ASP A 58 14.40 -7.17 -19.38
CA ASP A 58 14.38 -8.64 -19.27
C ASP A 58 14.32 -9.31 -17.90
N GLY A 59 13.20 -10.00 -17.67
CA GLY A 59 12.98 -10.95 -16.58
C GLY A 59 11.87 -11.92 -16.93
N ALA A 60 12.11 -12.78 -17.93
CA ALA A 60 11.24 -13.89 -18.29
C ALA A 60 11.24 -14.98 -17.20
N LEU A 61 10.07 -15.40 -16.73
CA LEU A 61 9.90 -16.67 -16.01
C LEU A 61 8.69 -17.43 -16.54
N GLN A 62 9.01 -18.53 -17.22
CA GLN A 62 8.12 -19.49 -17.84
C GLN A 62 7.34 -20.28 -16.78
N LYS A 63 6.01 -20.36 -16.90
CA LYS A 63 5.19 -21.30 -16.13
C LYS A 63 4.84 -22.50 -17.01
N ALA A 64 5.52 -23.61 -16.76
CA ALA A 64 5.29 -24.87 -17.44
C ALA A 64 3.88 -25.41 -17.15
N THR A 65 3.17 -25.72 -18.22
CA THR A 65 1.91 -26.46 -18.25
C THR A 65 2.22 -27.95 -18.23
N ARG A 66 1.69 -28.70 -17.26
CA ARG A 66 1.69 -30.17 -17.31
C ARG A 66 0.26 -30.67 -17.17
N ASN A 67 -0.36 -30.82 -18.33
CA ASN A 67 -1.62 -31.52 -18.52
C ASN A 67 -1.29 -33.01 -18.66
N GLN A 68 -1.77 -33.85 -17.75
CA GLN A 68 -1.80 -35.31 -17.93
C GLN A 68 -3.18 -35.80 -17.50
N LYS A 69 -3.76 -36.57 -18.41
CA LYS A 69 -5.12 -37.10 -18.44
C LYS A 69 -5.00 -38.63 -18.44
N SER A 70 -5.68 -39.31 -17.53
CA SER A 70 -6.03 -40.74 -17.62
C SER A 70 -7.14 -40.99 -16.58
N SER A 71 -8.41 -41.11 -17.01
CA SER A 71 -9.14 -42.39 -17.19
C SER A 71 -9.18 -43.22 -15.89
N SER A 72 -10.29 -43.17 -15.14
CA SER A 72 -11.38 -44.15 -15.23
C SER A 72 -10.92 -45.56 -14.84
N ASP A 73 -11.15 -45.96 -13.59
CA ASP A 73 -11.69 -47.27 -13.26
C ASP A 73 -12.32 -47.23 -11.85
N GLU A 74 -13.53 -47.78 -11.77
CA GLU A 74 -14.33 -47.98 -10.58
C GLU A 74 -13.85 -49.25 -9.87
N VAL A 75 -13.72 -49.26 -8.53
CA VAL A 75 -14.42 -50.17 -7.60
C VAL A 75 -13.92 -50.00 -6.16
N ASP A 76 -14.91 -49.90 -5.27
CA ASP A 76 -15.07 -50.57 -3.98
C ASP A 76 -14.00 -50.49 -2.86
N SER A 77 -14.56 -50.17 -1.69
CA SER A 77 -14.29 -50.78 -0.38
C SER A 77 -13.44 -50.04 0.66
N SER A 78 -14.08 -50.02 1.83
CA SER A 78 -13.56 -49.83 3.18
C SER A 78 -13.36 -48.39 3.68
N SER A 79 -14.40 -47.89 4.35
CA SER A 79 -14.37 -47.59 5.80
C SER A 79 -12.97 -47.59 6.43
N GLU A 80 -12.56 -46.48 7.03
CA GLU A 80 -12.15 -46.37 8.45
C GLU A 80 -12.07 -44.89 8.86
N GLU A 81 -12.81 -44.58 9.92
CA GLU A 81 -12.73 -43.35 10.69
C GLU A 81 -11.42 -43.27 11.50
N GLU A 82 -11.10 -42.04 11.94
CA GLU A 82 -10.32 -41.73 13.14
C GLU A 82 -8.78 -41.88 13.15
N THR A 83 -8.17 -40.94 13.91
CA THR A 83 -6.85 -40.99 14.58
C THR A 83 -5.68 -40.21 13.96
N GLU A 84 -5.77 -38.88 14.00
CA GLU A 84 -4.61 -37.95 13.92
C GLU A 84 -3.71 -37.98 15.18
N SER A 85 -3.88 -38.94 16.09
CA SER A 85 -3.08 -39.14 17.29
C SER A 85 -1.76 -39.90 17.08
N ARG A 86 -1.35 -40.13 15.81
CA ARG A 86 -0.23 -41.01 15.41
C ARG A 86 1.14 -40.35 15.18
N VAL A 87 1.44 -39.16 15.70
CA VAL A 87 2.84 -38.66 15.71
C VAL A 87 3.47 -38.81 17.09
N ALA A 88 3.42 -40.02 17.64
CA ALA A 88 4.36 -40.43 18.68
C ALA A 88 5.76 -40.47 18.04
N LYS A 89 6.59 -39.45 18.30
CA LYS A 89 7.98 -39.39 17.79
C LYS A 89 8.71 -40.69 18.16
N LYS A 90 8.93 -41.57 17.19
CA LYS A 90 9.60 -42.86 17.37
C LYS A 90 11.10 -42.67 17.10
N GLY A 91 11.97 -43.31 17.90
CA GLY A 91 13.43 -43.31 17.68
C GLY A 91 14.15 -42.02 18.07
N VAL A 92 15.26 -41.72 17.39
CA VAL A 92 16.20 -40.61 17.71
C VAL A 92 15.52 -39.23 17.72
N ALA A 93 14.43 -39.05 16.96
CA ALA A 93 13.65 -37.83 16.95
C ALA A 93 12.99 -37.47 18.31
N ALA A 94 12.89 -38.43 19.23
CA ALA A 94 12.46 -38.18 20.60
C ALA A 94 13.57 -37.56 21.48
N LEU A 95 14.84 -37.74 21.11
CA LEU A 95 16.01 -37.25 21.85
C LEU A 95 16.43 -35.84 21.42
N ILE A 96 15.96 -35.38 20.26
CA ILE A 96 16.29 -34.06 19.71
C ILE A 96 15.34 -33.01 20.30
N GLU A 97 15.92 -32.05 21.03
CA GLU A 97 15.23 -30.85 21.51
C GLU A 97 14.91 -29.92 20.34
N ILE A 98 13.67 -29.43 20.26
CA ILE A 98 13.21 -28.57 19.16
C ILE A 98 13.08 -27.13 19.67
N ASP A 99 14.11 -26.32 19.41
CA ASP A 99 14.20 -24.87 19.70
C ASP A 99 13.57 -24.01 18.60
N ASN A 100 12.36 -24.36 18.17
CA ASN A 100 11.62 -23.48 17.27
C ASN A 100 10.80 -22.48 18.11
N PRO A 101 11.12 -21.17 18.08
CA PRO A 101 10.43 -20.16 18.89
C PRO A 101 8.94 -20.00 18.52
N ASN A 102 8.54 -20.44 17.33
CA ASN A 102 7.15 -20.43 16.88
C ASN A 102 6.45 -21.79 17.07
N ARG A 103 7.10 -22.78 17.69
CA ARG A 103 6.52 -24.11 17.90
C ARG A 103 5.51 -24.05 19.04
N VAL A 104 4.23 -24.14 18.69
CA VAL A 104 3.15 -24.32 19.66
C VAL A 104 3.16 -25.80 20.11
N PRO A 105 3.41 -26.11 21.40
CA PRO A 105 3.34 -27.49 21.87
C PRO A 105 1.86 -27.93 21.95
N ASN A 106 1.53 -29.03 21.28
CA ASN A 106 0.23 -29.67 21.41
C ASN A 106 0.11 -30.25 22.82
N LYS A 107 -0.56 -29.52 23.72
CA LYS A 107 -0.97 -30.04 25.02
C LYS A 107 -2.24 -30.87 24.77
N GLY A 108 -2.26 -32.11 25.24
CA GLY A 108 -3.44 -33.00 25.15
C GLY A 108 -4.70 -32.37 25.79
N PRO A 109 -5.84 -33.09 25.79
CA PRO A 109 -7.13 -32.52 26.21
C PRO A 109 -7.03 -31.93 27.63
N GLN A 110 -7.13 -30.61 27.73
CA GLN A 110 -7.08 -29.90 29.00
C GLN A 110 -8.47 -29.83 29.62
N LYS A 111 -8.52 -29.95 30.95
CA LYS A 111 -9.75 -29.82 31.73
C LYS A 111 -10.27 -28.38 31.58
N MET A 112 -11.58 -28.23 31.39
CA MET A 112 -12.27 -26.95 31.13
C MET A 112 -12.00 -25.85 32.17
N SER A 113 -11.59 -26.20 33.39
CA SER A 113 -11.19 -25.23 34.42
C SER A 113 -9.84 -24.55 34.15
N ALA A 114 -8.96 -25.16 33.34
CA ALA A 114 -7.68 -24.58 32.94
C ALA A 114 -7.80 -23.65 31.70
N ILE A 115 -8.98 -23.61 31.08
CA ILE A 115 -9.33 -22.77 29.92
C ILE A 115 -10.14 -21.54 30.40
N MET A 116 -9.92 -21.09 31.63
CA MET A 116 -10.31 -19.73 32.03
C MET A 116 -9.32 -18.78 31.36
N LEU A 117 -9.72 -18.21 30.22
CA LEU A 117 -8.89 -17.28 29.46
C LEU A 117 -8.60 -16.03 30.30
N ASP A 118 -7.34 -15.84 30.70
CA ASP A 118 -6.87 -14.55 31.22
C ASP A 118 -7.16 -13.46 30.15
N PRO A 119 -7.95 -12.42 30.46
CA PRO A 119 -8.29 -11.37 29.51
C PRO A 119 -7.07 -10.55 29.06
N ALA A 120 -5.94 -10.66 29.78
CA ALA A 120 -4.66 -10.07 29.42
C ALA A 120 -3.88 -10.86 28.35
N LYS A 121 -4.20 -12.14 28.13
CA LYS A 121 -3.49 -13.05 27.20
C LYS A 121 -4.18 -13.17 25.85
N THR A 122 -5.46 -12.80 25.78
CA THR A 122 -6.18 -12.58 24.53
C THR A 122 -5.69 -11.27 23.93
N GLY A 123 -4.72 -11.34 23.01
CA GLY A 123 -4.26 -10.16 22.29
C GLY A 123 -5.41 -9.37 21.65
N PRO A 124 -5.19 -8.10 21.28
CA PRO A 124 -6.23 -7.16 20.86
C PRO A 124 -7.17 -7.79 19.82
N SER A 125 -8.47 -7.49 19.92
CA SER A 125 -9.45 -7.99 18.95
C SER A 125 -9.01 -7.59 17.54
N ARG A 126 -9.44 -8.32 16.51
CA ARG A 126 -9.12 -7.98 15.12
C ARG A 126 -9.46 -6.50 14.83
N ARG A 127 -10.56 -6.02 15.40
CA ARG A 127 -10.98 -4.62 15.35
C ARG A 127 -9.96 -3.68 15.98
N ASP A 128 -9.47 -3.99 17.17
CA ASP A 128 -8.51 -3.17 17.90
C ASP A 128 -7.16 -3.14 17.17
N ARG A 129 -6.72 -4.27 16.61
CA ARG A 129 -5.51 -4.33 15.77
C ARG A 129 -5.61 -3.45 14.53
N GLU A 130 -6.79 -3.35 13.91
CA GLU A 130 -7.02 -2.47 12.77
C GLU A 130 -7.03 -1.00 13.20
N GLN A 131 -7.67 -0.69 14.34
CA GLN A 131 -7.66 0.67 14.90
C GLN A 131 -6.25 1.15 15.28
N ASP A 132 -5.44 0.30 15.91
CA ASP A 132 -4.06 0.64 16.26
C ASP A 132 -3.21 0.91 15.01
N LYS A 133 -3.43 0.12 13.95
CA LYS A 133 -2.76 0.33 12.66
C LYS A 133 -3.15 1.65 12.04
N ASP A 134 -4.45 1.97 12.01
CA ASP A 134 -4.95 3.23 11.47
C ASP A 134 -4.40 4.42 12.26
N GLN A 135 -4.38 4.34 13.59
CA GLN A 135 -3.77 5.37 14.44
C GLN A 135 -2.26 5.50 14.17
N SER A 136 -1.54 4.39 14.03
CA SER A 136 -0.10 4.41 13.72
C SER A 136 0.19 5.02 12.34
N ALA A 137 -0.67 4.75 11.35
CA ALA A 137 -0.56 5.29 10.00
C ALA A 137 -0.81 6.80 9.99
N ARG A 138 -1.84 7.28 10.71
CA ARG A 138 -2.13 8.72 10.89
C ARG A 138 -0.94 9.43 11.54
N LYS A 139 -0.43 8.90 12.66
CA LYS A 139 0.75 9.47 13.34
C LYS A 139 1.98 9.51 12.43
N ARG A 140 2.18 8.49 11.60
CA ARG A 140 3.27 8.47 10.62
C ARG A 140 3.08 9.54 9.54
N TYR A 141 1.87 9.71 9.04
CA TYR A 141 1.53 10.76 8.08
C TYR A 141 1.79 12.14 8.66
N GLU A 142 1.27 12.42 9.86
CA GLU A 142 1.48 13.68 10.58
C GLU A 142 2.98 13.93 10.81
N LYS A 143 3.73 12.92 11.22
CA LYS A 143 5.20 13.04 11.39
C LYS A 143 5.90 13.38 10.08
N LEU A 144 5.50 12.78 8.95
CA LEU A 144 6.06 13.08 7.64
C LEU A 144 5.65 14.47 7.15
N HIS A 145 4.42 14.89 7.44
CA HIS A 145 3.90 16.21 7.08
C HIS A 145 4.64 17.31 7.85
N VAL A 146 4.78 17.16 9.17
CA VAL A 146 5.59 18.05 10.01
C VAL A 146 7.06 18.07 9.56
N ALA A 147 7.60 16.93 9.13
CA ALA A 147 8.95 16.87 8.57
C ALA A 147 9.08 17.50 7.16
N GLY A 148 7.99 17.98 6.55
CA GLY A 148 8.02 18.56 5.21
C GLY A 148 8.20 17.55 4.09
N LYS A 149 7.95 16.26 4.34
CA LYS A 149 8.20 15.16 3.38
C LYS A 149 6.97 14.75 2.58
N THR A 150 5.78 15.21 2.97
CA THR A 150 4.56 15.03 2.17
C THR A 150 4.56 16.03 1.01
N THR A 151 3.90 15.68 -0.09
CA THR A 151 3.77 16.56 -1.27
C THR A 151 3.14 17.90 -0.92
N GLU A 152 2.13 17.88 -0.04
CA GLU A 152 1.48 19.08 0.50
C GLU A 152 2.47 19.98 1.25
N ALA A 153 3.18 19.44 2.24
CA ALA A 153 4.11 20.22 3.04
C ALA A 153 5.30 20.72 2.22
N MET A 154 5.77 19.94 1.24
CA MET A 154 6.79 20.38 0.28
C MET A 154 6.30 21.57 -0.55
N ALA A 155 5.05 21.55 -1.02
CA ALA A 155 4.47 22.65 -1.77
C ALA A 155 4.33 23.92 -0.92
N ASP A 156 3.91 23.78 0.34
CA ASP A 156 3.83 24.90 1.27
C ASP A 156 5.21 25.50 1.58
N LEU A 157 6.21 24.65 1.81
CA LEU A 157 7.59 25.10 1.98
C LEU A 157 8.13 25.80 0.73
N ALA A 158 7.84 25.29 -0.46
CA ALA A 158 8.22 25.91 -1.72
C ALA A 158 7.56 27.29 -1.90
N ARG A 159 6.26 27.39 -1.57
CA ARG A 159 5.53 28.66 -1.57
C ARG A 159 6.14 29.68 -0.61
N LEU A 160 6.47 29.25 0.61
CA LEU A 160 7.15 30.11 1.58
C LEU A 160 8.55 30.52 1.11
N ALA A 161 9.31 29.63 0.47
CA ALA A 161 10.62 29.95 -0.10
C ALA A 161 10.53 31.01 -1.20
N LEU A 162 9.52 30.95 -2.07
CA LEU A 162 9.28 31.98 -3.10
C LEU A 162 9.00 33.34 -2.47
N ILE A 163 8.15 33.40 -1.44
CA ILE A 163 7.85 34.64 -0.71
C ILE A 163 9.10 35.21 -0.05
N ARG A 164 9.93 34.36 0.57
CA ARG A 164 11.21 34.79 1.17
C ARG A 164 12.13 35.40 0.12
N LYS A 165 12.30 34.75 -1.04
CA LYS A 165 13.10 35.29 -2.17
C LYS A 165 12.58 36.64 -2.65
N GLN A 166 11.27 36.79 -2.84
CA GLN A 166 10.68 38.06 -3.23
C GLN A 166 10.92 39.18 -2.20
N ARG A 167 10.86 38.85 -0.90
CA ARG A 167 11.15 39.82 0.17
C ARG A 167 12.63 40.21 0.18
N GLU A 168 13.53 39.26 0.02
CA GLU A 168 14.97 39.50 -0.03
C GLU A 168 15.35 40.33 -1.26
N GLU A 169 14.81 39.99 -2.44
CA GLU A 169 15.04 40.74 -3.68
C GLU A 169 14.49 42.17 -3.59
N THR A 170 13.30 42.37 -3.03
CA THR A 170 12.74 43.72 -2.85
C THR A 170 13.50 44.54 -1.82
N ALA A 171 13.99 43.93 -0.74
CA ALA A 171 14.87 44.59 0.22
C ALA A 171 16.21 44.96 -0.42
N ALA A 172 16.83 44.04 -1.16
CA ALA A 172 18.08 44.27 -1.88
C ALA A 172 17.94 45.36 -2.95
N ARG A 173 16.83 45.38 -3.71
CA ARG A 173 16.53 46.46 -4.68
C ARG A 173 16.42 47.82 -3.98
N ARG A 174 15.67 47.91 -2.87
CA ARG A 174 15.54 49.14 -2.09
C ARG A 174 16.88 49.60 -1.50
N GLU A 175 17.74 48.69 -1.04
CA GLU A 175 19.07 49.05 -0.55
C GLU A 175 20.00 49.52 -1.66
N ALA A 176 19.96 48.89 -2.84
CA ALA A 176 20.73 49.32 -4.00
C ALA A 176 20.31 50.71 -4.47
N GLU A 177 18.99 50.97 -4.54
CA GLU A 177 18.45 52.29 -4.88
C GLU A 177 18.86 53.35 -3.87
N LYS A 178 18.79 53.06 -2.56
CA LYS A 178 19.28 53.97 -1.51
C LYS A 178 20.77 54.24 -1.63
N LYS A 179 21.60 53.22 -1.91
CA LYS A 179 23.04 53.38 -2.11
C LYS A 179 23.33 54.23 -3.35
N ALA A 180 22.64 53.98 -4.47
CA ALA A 180 22.77 54.77 -5.68
C ALA A 180 22.38 56.24 -5.47
N ALA A 181 21.25 56.50 -4.79
CA ALA A 181 20.83 57.86 -4.44
C ALA A 181 21.87 58.57 -3.56
N ASN A 182 22.44 57.89 -2.56
CA ASN A 182 23.50 58.44 -1.72
C ASN A 182 24.82 58.71 -2.48
N VAL A 183 25.16 57.90 -3.48
CA VAL A 183 26.34 58.12 -4.33
C VAL A 183 26.10 59.31 -5.27
N VAL A 184 24.89 59.47 -5.80
CA VAL A 184 24.51 60.62 -6.63
C VAL A 184 24.57 61.92 -5.83
N THR A 185 24.08 61.95 -4.59
CA THR A 185 24.13 63.15 -3.74
C THR A 185 25.53 63.48 -3.23
N LYS A 186 26.44 62.50 -3.16
CA LYS A 186 27.84 62.67 -2.73
C LYS A 186 28.82 62.97 -3.86
N LYS A 187 28.45 62.82 -5.14
CA LYS A 187 29.31 63.29 -6.24
C LYS A 187 29.36 64.81 -6.18
N PRO A 188 30.50 65.43 -5.78
CA PRO A 188 30.60 66.87 -5.80
C PRO A 188 30.46 67.32 -7.25
N PHE A 189 29.61 68.32 -7.48
CA PHE A 189 29.52 69.04 -8.75
C PHE A 189 30.90 69.67 -9.02
N ALA A 190 31.79 68.95 -9.69
CA ALA A 190 33.08 69.47 -10.11
C ALA A 190 32.82 70.45 -11.26
N LYS A 191 33.09 71.74 -10.98
CA LYS A 191 33.08 72.85 -11.94
C LYS A 191 34.34 72.82 -12.80
#